data_AF-A0A511BQ66-F1
#
_entry.id   AF-A0A511BQ66-F1
#
_cell.length_a   1.000
_cell.length_b   1.000
_cell.length_c   1.000
_cell.angle_alpha   90.00
_cell.angle_beta   90.00
_cell.angle_gamma   90.00
#
_symmetry.space_group_name_H-M   'P 1'
#
loop_
_entity.id
_entity.type
_entity.pdbx_description
1 polymer ?
#
loop_
_entity_poly.entity_id
_entity_poly.type
_entity_poly.pdbx_seq_one_letter_code
_entity_poly.pdbx_strand_id
1 'polypeptide(L)'
;MRDVPTRYGSLKVPDGTRDLIGRFLLHYGEWAWDEVSFVASVLPDDARVLDIGACLGTFGLGLSRAASLSRLCLVEANPAVMPYLRKNVESLAPEGTRVRHCLAGSTDAVIASPHGDPDNIGSVSYADSDAQDLDAPPPPPPVSLSTLREEEGPFDLVKIDAEGMELSIVQSDAAHIATGQTTLWLECNEDRRSLELCATLLSWGLEIHYFAFPSHNPDNFNRRDTAIFPCAYEAGLLVSPRKAPVLGDSLKAHGCLLRAIPSVEALRDALWKTPRWGLAEWEGQEGAAIAALAGHSLRDEHFAAFLSPGWEHGTLLSERCLALEARLEASDHARSGAEKALAEADERCAGLARSLETETAAIREARREIGRLEAQLAERAARTYDQLAETGLEAETRIRPSIEARLQNERRMIPVPQTITASTEQLAHLQQRIFELETSTVWRLTSPIRHLAVRHPLLRRGARVARRCAARIRDKLRHR
;
A
#
# COMPACT_ATOMS: atom_id res chain seq x y z
N MET A 1 -5.09 20.88 24.95
CA MET A 1 -3.86 21.68 25.13
C MET A 1 -3.62 21.84 26.62
N ARG A 2 -2.45 21.41 27.11
CA ARG A 2 -2.06 21.41 28.51
C ARG A 2 -0.86 22.33 28.71
N ASP A 3 -0.81 23.02 29.84
CA ASP A 3 0.38 23.75 30.29
C ASP A 3 1.35 22.81 30.99
N VAL A 4 2.61 22.80 30.55
CA VAL A 4 3.69 22.03 31.16
C VAL A 4 4.84 22.98 31.48
N PRO A 5 5.27 23.06 32.76
CA PRO A 5 6.49 23.76 33.12
C PRO A 5 7.70 23.07 32.49
N THR A 6 8.50 23.83 31.74
CA THR A 6 9.68 23.32 31.05
C THR A 6 10.86 24.28 31.21
N ARG A 7 12.04 23.84 30.78
CA ARG A 7 13.25 24.69 30.70
C ARG A 7 13.03 25.98 29.92
N TYR A 8 12.14 25.97 28.94
CA TYR A 8 11.87 27.10 28.04
C TYR A 8 10.84 28.09 28.63
N GLY A 9 10.12 27.68 29.67
CA GLY A 9 8.93 28.34 30.22
C GLY A 9 7.71 27.40 30.24
N SER A 10 6.50 27.92 30.44
CA SER A 10 5.29 27.10 30.38
C SER A 10 4.92 26.82 28.92
N LEU A 11 5.17 25.60 28.43
CA LEU A 11 4.79 25.18 27.08
C LEU A 11 3.37 24.65 27.05
N LYS A 12 2.63 25.03 26.01
CA LYS A 12 1.41 24.39 25.57
C LYS A 12 1.77 23.13 24.79
N VAL A 13 1.31 21.99 25.28
CA VAL A 13 1.52 20.67 24.66
C VAL A 13 0.18 20.00 24.34
N PRO A 14 0.12 19.08 23.36
CA PRO A 14 -1.01 18.17 23.22
C PRO A 14 -1.20 17.34 24.50
N ASP A 15 -2.38 16.74 24.69
CA ASP A 15 -2.62 15.88 25.86
C ASP A 15 -1.83 14.56 25.69
N GLY A 16 -0.55 14.62 26.02
CA GLY A 16 0.49 13.74 25.49
C GLY A 16 0.96 12.67 26.45
N THR A 17 0.04 11.90 27.04
CA THR A 17 0.44 10.68 27.76
C THR A 17 0.94 9.58 26.83
N ARG A 18 0.51 9.61 25.56
CA ARG A 18 0.96 8.69 24.50
C ARG A 18 2.04 9.30 23.62
N ASP A 19 1.85 10.56 23.23
CA ASP A 19 2.79 11.32 22.39
C ASP A 19 4.22 11.30 22.94
N LEU A 20 5.18 10.90 22.12
CA LEU A 20 6.59 10.77 22.49
C LEU A 20 7.13 12.09 23.05
N ILE A 21 7.07 13.17 22.28
CA ILE A 21 7.59 14.48 22.71
C ILE A 21 6.85 14.96 23.96
N GLY A 22 5.52 14.79 24.02
CA GLY A 22 4.70 15.06 25.19
C GLY A 22 5.17 14.31 26.45
N ARG A 23 5.52 13.04 26.34
CA ARG A 23 6.08 12.24 27.45
C ARG A 23 7.41 12.78 27.94
N PHE A 24 8.31 13.16 27.02
CA PHE A 24 9.59 13.78 27.38
C PHE A 24 9.38 15.12 28.10
N LEU A 25 8.51 15.99 27.59
CA LEU A 25 8.21 17.27 28.23
C LEU A 25 7.54 17.10 29.60
N LEU A 26 6.64 16.14 29.76
CA LEU A 26 5.99 15.86 31.05
C LEU A 26 6.95 15.25 32.07
N HIS A 27 7.85 14.36 31.65
CA HIS A 27 8.76 13.65 32.53
C HIS A 27 10.01 14.47 32.85
N TYR A 28 10.74 14.94 31.84
CA TYR A 28 12.01 15.66 31.97
C TYR A 28 11.87 17.18 32.01
N GLY A 29 10.76 17.74 31.51
CA GLY A 29 10.59 19.19 31.40
C GLY A 29 11.38 19.82 30.25
N GLU A 30 11.83 19.01 29.29
CA GLU A 30 12.59 19.43 28.11
C GLU A 30 12.59 18.34 27.04
N TRP A 31 12.99 18.71 25.82
CA TRP A 31 13.24 17.81 24.70
C TRP A 31 14.55 18.23 24.02
N ALA A 32 15.45 17.28 23.79
CA ALA A 32 16.70 17.48 23.06
C ALA A 32 17.54 18.70 23.53
N TRP A 33 17.66 18.93 24.84
CA TRP A 33 18.41 20.11 25.33
C TRP A 33 19.91 20.07 24.98
N ASP A 34 20.50 18.88 24.88
CA ASP A 34 21.89 18.71 24.48
C ASP A 34 22.13 19.11 23.02
N GLU A 35 21.14 18.90 22.14
CA GLU A 35 21.13 19.41 20.76
C GLU A 35 21.20 20.94 20.75
N VAL A 36 20.28 21.59 21.47
CA VAL A 36 20.22 23.05 21.59
C VAL A 36 21.54 23.60 22.14
N SER A 37 22.08 22.97 23.17
CA SER A 37 23.31 23.38 23.83
C SER A 37 24.52 23.26 22.89
N PHE A 38 24.60 22.16 22.13
CA PHE A 38 25.64 21.96 21.13
C PHE A 38 25.54 23.00 20.00
N VAL A 39 24.36 23.18 19.41
CA VAL A 39 24.19 24.13 18.31
C VAL A 39 24.43 25.57 18.77
N ALA A 40 23.96 25.95 19.96
CA ALA A 40 24.23 27.28 20.53
C ALA A 40 25.74 27.58 20.61
N SER A 41 26.58 26.58 20.91
CA SER A 41 28.02 26.76 21.09
C SER A 41 28.77 27.17 19.82
N VAL A 42 28.21 26.86 18.64
CA VAL A 42 28.83 27.15 17.34
C VAL A 42 28.28 28.39 16.65
N LEU A 43 27.24 29.02 17.21
CA LEU A 43 26.63 30.21 16.63
C LEU A 43 27.46 31.47 16.85
N PRO A 44 27.41 32.43 15.91
CA PRO A 44 27.85 33.80 16.19
C PRO A 44 26.92 34.46 17.19
N ASP A 45 27.38 35.55 17.82
CA ASP A 45 26.52 36.38 18.66
C ASP A 45 25.43 37.04 17.78
N ASP A 46 24.24 37.24 18.35
CA ASP A 46 23.08 37.84 17.68
C ASP A 46 22.65 37.11 16.40
N ALA A 47 22.80 35.78 16.37
CA ALA A 47 22.53 34.97 15.19
C ALA A 47 21.09 35.11 14.67
N ARG A 48 20.93 34.97 13.35
CA ARG A 48 19.63 34.85 12.68
C ARG A 48 19.35 33.39 12.35
N VAL A 49 18.26 32.86 12.90
CA VAL A 49 17.95 31.43 12.86
C VAL A 49 16.66 31.15 12.10
N LEU A 50 16.71 30.16 11.22
CA LEU A 50 15.54 29.49 10.64
C LEU A 50 15.43 28.08 11.23
N ASP A 51 14.28 27.73 11.78
CA ASP A 51 13.96 26.42 12.36
C ASP A 51 12.83 25.77 11.54
N ILE A 52 13.19 24.85 10.63
CA ILE A 52 12.24 24.09 9.80
C ILE A 52 11.96 22.76 10.48
N GLY A 53 10.66 22.44 10.63
CA GLY A 53 10.23 21.34 11.49
C GLY A 53 10.18 21.76 12.95
N ALA A 54 9.67 22.97 13.19
CA ALA A 54 9.73 23.58 14.51
C ALA A 54 8.93 22.83 15.58
N CYS A 55 7.95 22.02 15.17
CA CYS A 55 7.07 21.25 16.04
C CYS A 55 6.47 22.14 17.15
N LEU A 56 6.70 21.83 18.43
CA LEU A 56 6.23 22.61 19.58
C LEU A 56 7.10 23.86 19.87
N GLY A 57 8.17 24.07 19.10
CA GLY A 57 9.13 25.17 19.22
C GLY A 57 10.30 24.88 20.16
N THR A 58 10.50 23.63 20.60
CA THR A 58 11.50 23.26 21.61
C THR A 58 12.93 23.63 21.21
N PHE A 59 13.28 23.44 19.93
CA PHE A 59 14.59 23.83 19.41
C PHE A 59 14.73 25.35 19.33
N GLY A 60 13.95 26.03 18.48
CA GLY A 60 14.08 27.47 18.28
C GLY A 60 13.90 28.31 19.56
N LEU A 61 12.92 27.95 20.42
CA LEU A 61 12.74 28.62 21.71
C LEU A 61 13.88 28.27 22.67
N GLY A 62 14.34 27.02 22.70
CA GLY A 62 15.50 26.63 23.50
C GLY A 62 16.76 27.40 23.10
N LEU A 63 17.01 27.53 21.80
CA LEU A 63 18.14 28.26 21.27
C LEU A 63 18.08 29.74 21.63
N SER A 64 16.89 30.35 21.64
CA SER A 64 16.70 31.73 22.11
C SER A 64 16.98 31.95 23.59
N ARG A 65 17.03 30.87 24.39
CA ARG A 65 17.43 30.91 25.81
C ARG A 65 18.91 30.63 25.99
N ALA A 66 19.50 29.82 25.11
CA ALA A 66 20.90 29.40 25.19
C ALA A 66 21.87 30.39 24.50
N ALA A 67 21.39 31.16 23.52
CA ALA A 67 22.18 32.11 22.72
C ALA A 67 21.43 33.42 22.49
N SER A 68 22.17 34.50 22.21
CA SER A 68 21.59 35.76 21.73
C SER A 68 21.20 35.63 20.26
N LEU A 69 19.92 35.85 19.96
CA LEU A 69 19.37 35.79 18.61
C LEU A 69 18.81 37.15 18.22
N SER A 70 19.19 37.67 17.06
CA SER A 70 18.58 38.88 16.49
C SER A 70 17.29 38.60 15.72
N ARG A 71 17.13 37.37 15.22
CA ARG A 71 15.92 36.92 14.53
C ARG A 71 15.73 35.42 14.68
N LEU A 72 14.48 35.01 14.90
CA LEU A 72 14.05 33.62 14.89
C LEU A 72 12.85 33.47 13.96
N CYS A 73 12.94 32.58 12.98
CA CYS A 73 11.84 32.18 12.11
C CYS A 73 11.57 30.68 12.30
N LEU A 74 10.35 30.32 12.70
CA LEU A 74 9.93 28.93 12.90
C LEU A 74 8.97 28.54 11.77
N VAL A 75 9.24 27.44 11.10
CA VAL A 75 8.44 26.87 10.01
C VAL A 75 7.91 25.52 10.47
N GLU A 76 6.60 25.35 10.37
CA GLU A 76 5.93 24.09 10.67
C GLU A 76 4.84 23.82 9.62
N ALA A 77 4.81 22.62 9.08
CA ALA A 77 3.87 22.20 8.04
C ALA A 77 2.61 21.56 8.64
N ASN A 78 2.77 20.80 9.73
CA ASN A 78 1.73 20.00 10.36
C ASN A 78 0.64 20.91 10.98
N PRO A 79 -0.58 20.91 10.40
CA PRO A 79 -1.67 21.75 10.88
C PRO A 79 -2.15 21.34 12.28
N ALA A 80 -1.91 20.10 12.72
CA ALA A 80 -2.27 19.65 14.07
C ALA A 80 -1.36 20.26 15.14
N VAL A 81 -0.09 20.54 14.81
CA VAL A 81 0.91 21.09 15.73
C VAL A 81 0.87 22.63 15.76
N MET A 82 0.57 23.26 14.62
CA MET A 82 0.58 24.71 14.45
C MET A 82 -0.13 25.53 15.56
N PRO A 83 -1.31 25.13 16.10
CA PRO A 83 -1.95 25.86 17.21
C PRO A 83 -1.09 25.89 18.49
N TYR A 84 -0.35 24.82 18.78
CA TYR A 84 0.54 24.72 19.93
C TYR A 84 1.77 25.61 19.74
N LEU A 85 2.41 25.50 18.57
CA LEU A 85 3.57 26.32 18.22
C LEU A 85 3.26 27.81 18.36
N ARG A 86 2.15 28.28 17.78
CA ARG A 86 1.75 29.70 17.85
C ARG A 86 1.57 30.17 19.27
N LYS A 87 0.93 29.36 20.13
CA LYS A 87 0.72 29.71 21.55
C LYS A 87 2.03 29.74 22.34
N ASN A 88 2.94 28.83 22.05
CA ASN A 88 4.26 28.79 22.67
C ASN A 88 5.09 30.02 22.26
N VAL A 89 5.11 30.35 20.98
CA VAL A 89 5.83 31.52 20.45
C VAL A 89 5.25 32.82 21.01
N GLU A 90 3.92 32.97 21.03
CA GLU A 90 3.24 34.15 21.62
C GLU A 90 3.65 34.39 23.08
N SER A 91 3.93 33.32 23.83
CA SER A 91 4.21 33.40 25.27
C SER A 91 5.69 33.47 25.62
N LEU A 92 6.57 32.85 24.81
CA LEU A 92 7.95 32.54 25.22
C LEU A 92 9.02 33.11 24.30
N ALA A 93 8.68 33.47 23.07
CA ALA A 93 9.67 33.85 22.07
C ALA A 93 10.14 35.30 22.23
N PRO A 94 11.38 35.62 21.80
CA PRO A 94 11.84 37.00 21.69
C PRO A 94 10.98 37.83 20.74
N GLU A 95 10.99 39.15 20.94
CA GLU A 95 10.37 40.09 20.02
C GLU A 95 10.94 39.91 18.60
N GLY A 96 10.09 40.07 17.57
CA GLY A 96 10.49 39.90 16.18
C GLY A 96 10.51 38.46 15.68
N THR A 97 10.23 37.47 16.55
CA THR A 97 10.03 36.08 16.11
C THR A 97 8.91 35.96 15.07
N ARG A 98 9.11 35.08 14.08
CA ARG A 98 8.15 34.81 13.01
C ARG A 98 7.76 33.33 13.02
N VAL A 99 6.48 33.05 12.75
CA VAL A 99 5.96 31.70 12.58
C VAL A 99 5.33 31.59 11.20
N ARG A 100 5.77 30.61 10.42
CA ARG A 100 5.29 30.34 9.06
C ARG A 100 4.62 28.97 9.04
N HIS A 101 3.39 28.93 8.52
CA HIS A 101 2.68 27.68 8.25
C HIS A 101 2.82 27.34 6.77
N CYS A 102 3.91 26.66 6.43
CA CYS A 102 4.19 26.21 5.07
C CYS A 102 5.01 24.92 5.10
N LEU A 103 4.95 24.16 4.01
CA LEU A 103 5.83 23.01 3.82
C LEU A 103 7.13 23.53 3.22
N ALA A 104 8.26 23.38 3.92
CA ALA A 104 9.53 23.72 3.30
C ALA A 104 9.86 22.66 2.24
N GLY A 105 10.25 23.06 1.04
CA GLY A 105 10.60 22.13 -0.03
C GLY A 105 10.52 22.75 -1.42
N SER A 106 10.91 21.99 -2.44
CA SER A 106 10.73 22.43 -3.82
C SER A 106 9.24 22.62 -4.15
N THR A 107 8.90 23.68 -4.90
CA THR A 107 7.53 23.90 -5.37
C THR A 107 7.05 22.83 -6.34
N ASP A 108 7.99 22.09 -6.95
CA ASP A 108 7.72 20.99 -7.88
C ASP A 108 7.82 19.62 -7.19
N ALA A 109 8.02 19.57 -5.87
CA ALA A 109 8.11 18.30 -5.13
C ALA A 109 6.77 17.55 -5.16
N VAL A 110 6.85 16.23 -5.31
CA VAL A 110 5.70 15.35 -5.07
C VAL A 110 5.46 15.33 -3.57
N ILE A 111 4.25 15.75 -3.16
CA ILE A 111 3.82 15.77 -1.77
C ILE A 111 2.97 14.53 -1.54
N ALA A 112 3.42 13.64 -0.66
CA ALA A 112 2.66 12.47 -0.27
C ALA A 112 1.53 12.83 0.72
N SER A 113 0.63 11.87 0.95
CA SER A 113 -0.27 11.92 2.10
C SER A 113 0.56 12.02 3.40
N PRO A 114 0.06 12.74 4.43
CA PRO A 114 0.70 12.75 5.73
C PRO A 114 0.80 11.33 6.28
N HIS A 115 1.99 10.93 6.74
CA HIS A 115 2.21 9.66 7.41
C HIS A 115 3.21 9.87 8.57
N GLY A 116 3.22 8.95 9.53
CA GLY A 116 4.06 9.06 10.73
C GLY A 116 3.53 8.17 11.84
N ASP A 117 4.19 8.18 13.00
CA ASP A 117 3.73 7.47 14.19
C ASP A 117 2.58 8.25 14.86
N PRO A 118 1.37 7.66 15.01
CA PRO A 118 0.26 8.30 15.72
C PRO A 118 0.58 8.72 17.17
N ASP A 119 1.55 8.05 17.79
CA ASP A 119 2.05 8.33 19.14
C ASP A 119 3.32 9.22 19.11
N ASN A 120 3.68 9.83 17.98
CA ASN A 120 4.71 10.88 17.90
C ASN A 120 4.30 11.97 16.90
N ILE A 121 3.69 13.04 17.40
CA ILE A 121 3.19 14.15 16.58
C ILE A 121 4.29 14.88 15.80
N GLY A 122 5.55 14.79 16.26
CA GLY A 122 6.72 15.33 15.57
C GLY A 122 7.07 14.56 14.30
N SER A 123 6.75 13.26 14.23
CA SER A 123 7.16 12.35 13.15
C SER A 123 6.39 12.47 11.84
N VAL A 124 5.55 13.50 11.68
CA VAL A 124 4.70 13.62 10.49
C VAL A 124 5.54 14.04 9.29
N SER A 125 5.63 13.15 8.31
CA SER A 125 6.32 13.36 7.04
C SER A 125 5.34 13.54 5.87
N TYR A 126 5.82 14.24 4.84
CA TYR A 126 5.17 14.42 3.55
C TYR A 126 6.05 13.95 2.38
N ALA A 127 7.16 13.26 2.68
CA ALA A 127 7.99 12.59 1.69
C ALA A 127 7.27 11.34 1.13
N ASP A 128 7.69 10.85 -0.03
CA ASP A 128 7.14 9.59 -0.57
C ASP A 128 7.53 8.40 0.33
N SER A 129 6.56 7.55 0.66
CA SER A 129 6.73 6.48 1.65
C SER A 129 5.68 5.38 1.49
N ASP A 130 6.06 4.13 1.78
CA ASP A 130 5.15 2.98 1.90
C ASP A 130 4.45 2.92 3.28
N ALA A 131 4.67 3.92 4.15
CA ALA A 131 4.08 3.99 5.48
C ALA A 131 2.56 4.21 5.44
N GLN A 132 1.90 3.90 6.55
CA GLN A 132 0.46 4.08 6.66
C GLN A 132 0.10 5.56 6.72
N ASP A 133 -0.78 5.98 5.81
CA ASP A 133 -1.39 7.31 5.82
C ASP A 133 -2.08 7.59 7.17
N LEU A 134 -1.82 8.78 7.71
CA LEU A 134 -2.55 9.35 8.82
C LEU A 134 -3.82 10.01 8.30
N ASP A 135 -4.90 9.91 9.08
CA ASP A 135 -6.11 10.71 8.86
C ASP A 135 -5.87 12.15 9.34
N ALA A 136 -5.09 12.90 8.55
CA ALA A 136 -4.68 14.26 8.84
C ALA A 136 -4.94 15.19 7.64
N PRO A 137 -5.19 16.49 7.87
CA PRO A 137 -5.33 17.44 6.77
C PRO A 137 -4.06 17.50 5.91
N PRO A 138 -4.19 17.76 4.60
CA PRO A 138 -3.03 17.93 3.73
C PRO A 138 -2.15 19.10 4.20
N PRO A 139 -0.85 19.08 3.86
CA PRO A 139 0.04 20.17 4.24
C PRO A 139 -0.36 21.47 3.52
N PRO A 140 0.06 22.63 4.06
CA PRO A 140 0.04 23.88 3.31
C PRO A 140 0.92 23.80 2.05
N PRO A 141 0.77 24.74 1.09
CA PRO A 141 1.60 24.77 -0.11
C PRO A 141 3.11 24.80 0.20
N PRO A 142 3.93 24.18 -0.67
CA PRO A 142 5.38 24.19 -0.51
C PRO A 142 5.96 25.60 -0.75
N VAL A 143 6.99 25.93 0.03
CA VAL A 143 7.78 27.16 -0.11
C VAL A 143 9.26 26.77 -0.11
N SER A 144 10.01 27.21 -1.12
CA SER A 144 11.44 26.91 -1.23
C SER A 144 12.25 27.57 -0.13
N LEU A 145 13.37 26.95 0.22
CA LEU A 145 14.35 27.53 1.15
C LEU A 145 14.89 28.88 0.62
N SER A 146 15.05 29.01 -0.70
CA SER A 146 15.45 30.26 -1.34
C SER A 146 14.44 31.38 -1.10
N THR A 147 13.14 31.10 -1.22
CA THR A 147 12.07 32.06 -0.92
C THR A 147 12.07 32.45 0.55
N LEU A 148 12.19 31.46 1.46
CA LEU A 148 12.27 31.73 2.90
C LEU A 148 13.48 32.61 3.24
N ARG A 149 14.65 32.37 2.62
CA ARG A 149 15.86 33.19 2.78
C ARG A 149 15.66 34.62 2.27
N GLU A 150 14.96 34.81 1.16
CA GLU A 150 14.69 36.13 0.61
C GLU A 150 13.72 36.94 1.48
N GLU A 151 12.68 36.30 2.02
CA GLU A 151 11.64 36.98 2.81
C GLU A 151 12.05 37.24 4.27
N GLU A 152 12.75 36.28 4.88
CA GLU A 152 13.00 36.27 6.33
C GLU A 152 14.50 36.33 6.67
N GLY A 153 15.37 36.02 5.71
CA GLY A 153 16.82 35.97 5.86
C GLY A 153 17.53 37.33 5.69
N PRO A 154 18.87 37.33 5.60
CA PRO A 154 19.77 36.16 5.62
C PRO A 154 19.74 35.40 6.95
N PHE A 155 20.25 34.16 6.94
CA PHE A 155 20.35 33.30 8.11
C PHE A 155 21.79 32.89 8.38
N ASP A 156 22.17 32.88 9.66
CA ASP A 156 23.43 32.31 10.14
C ASP A 156 23.29 30.80 10.39
N LEU A 157 22.10 30.36 10.79
CA LEU A 157 21.73 28.96 11.00
C LEU A 157 20.40 28.63 10.31
N VAL A 158 20.36 27.49 9.63
CA VAL A 158 19.13 26.83 9.20
C VAL A 158 19.09 25.43 9.79
N LYS A 159 18.13 25.16 10.69
CA LYS A 159 17.77 23.80 11.11
C LYS A 159 16.76 23.23 10.12
N ILE A 160 16.95 21.96 9.74
CA ILE A 160 16.01 21.19 8.94
C ILE A 160 15.82 19.83 9.58
N ASP A 161 14.58 19.58 9.98
CA ASP A 161 14.12 18.37 10.65
C ASP A 161 12.71 18.11 10.13
N ALA A 162 12.64 17.62 8.90
CA ALA A 162 11.42 17.58 8.11
C ALA A 162 11.07 16.15 7.71
N GLU A 163 11.50 15.19 8.53
CA GLU A 163 11.15 13.78 8.49
C GLU A 163 11.34 13.18 7.09
N GLY A 164 12.52 13.39 6.50
CA GLY A 164 12.91 12.81 5.22
C GLY A 164 12.79 13.74 4.01
N MET A 165 12.45 15.01 4.22
CA MET A 165 12.44 16.05 3.18
C MET A 165 13.73 16.89 3.12
N GLU A 166 14.72 16.61 3.97
CA GLU A 166 15.91 17.44 4.20
C GLU A 166 16.65 17.73 2.88
N LEU A 167 16.90 16.70 2.07
CA LEU A 167 17.60 16.85 0.79
C LEU A 167 16.84 17.75 -0.18
N SER A 168 15.52 17.57 -0.28
CA SER A 168 14.69 18.38 -1.19
C SER A 168 14.68 19.87 -0.79
N ILE A 169 14.67 20.13 0.52
CA ILE A 169 14.71 21.48 1.09
C ILE A 169 16.07 22.12 0.81
N VAL A 170 17.16 21.41 1.11
CA VAL A 170 18.53 21.87 0.86
C VAL A 170 18.74 22.17 -0.64
N GLN A 171 18.24 21.31 -1.53
CA GLN A 171 18.35 21.50 -2.98
C GLN A 171 17.57 22.71 -3.49
N SER A 172 16.49 23.12 -2.81
CA SER A 172 15.68 24.28 -3.21
C SER A 172 16.37 25.65 -3.02
N ASP A 173 17.56 25.67 -2.42
CA ASP A 173 18.48 26.82 -2.34
C ASP A 173 19.96 26.40 -2.56
N ALA A 174 20.18 25.37 -3.39
CA ALA A 174 21.49 24.73 -3.55
C ALA A 174 22.64 25.72 -3.85
N ALA A 175 22.39 26.72 -4.69
CA ALA A 175 23.40 27.72 -5.06
C ALA A 175 23.89 28.54 -3.87
N HIS A 176 23.00 28.90 -2.93
CA HIS A 176 23.37 29.61 -1.71
C HIS A 176 24.02 28.67 -0.69
N ILE A 177 23.45 27.48 -0.48
CA ILE A 177 23.98 26.51 0.48
C ILE A 177 25.40 26.06 0.12
N ALA A 178 25.68 25.82 -1.17
CA ALA A 178 27.00 25.43 -1.65
C ALA A 178 28.10 26.48 -1.39
N THR A 179 27.76 27.71 -1.01
CA THR A 179 28.74 28.72 -0.60
C THR A 179 29.36 28.45 0.77
N GLY A 180 28.73 27.62 1.60
CA GLY A 180 29.15 27.36 2.99
C GLY A 180 29.04 28.56 3.93
N GLN A 181 28.33 29.63 3.54
CA GLN A 181 28.19 30.84 4.36
C GLN A 181 27.12 30.73 5.46
N THR A 182 26.16 29.82 5.30
CA THR A 182 25.10 29.53 6.26
C THR A 182 25.39 28.17 6.89
N THR A 183 25.44 28.13 8.23
CA THR A 183 25.57 26.88 8.97
C THR A 183 24.26 26.12 8.90
N LEU A 184 24.31 24.80 8.68
CA LEU A 184 23.13 23.94 8.72
C LEU A 184 23.17 23.00 9.90
N TRP A 185 21.99 22.75 10.46
CA TRP A 185 21.75 21.66 11.39
C TRP A 185 20.67 20.75 10.78
N LEU A 186 21.05 19.54 10.38
CA LEU A 186 20.17 18.66 9.61
C LEU A 186 19.91 17.40 10.43
N GLU A 187 18.66 17.01 10.61
CA GLU A 187 18.32 15.72 11.23
C GLU A 187 19.00 14.56 10.49
N CYS A 188 19.50 13.56 11.22
CA CYS A 188 20.23 12.44 10.65
C CYS A 188 19.81 11.09 11.26
N ASN A 189 18.87 10.45 10.58
CA ASN A 189 18.36 9.13 10.93
C ASN A 189 19.15 7.99 10.26
N GLU A 190 18.86 6.76 10.68
CA GLU A 190 19.41 5.53 10.09
C GLU A 190 18.72 5.18 8.76
N ASP A 191 18.80 6.13 7.82
CA ASP A 191 18.10 6.08 6.54
C ASP A 191 19.06 6.28 5.36
N ARG A 192 18.74 5.68 4.22
CA ARG A 192 19.49 5.86 2.97
C ARG A 192 19.50 7.32 2.51
N ARG A 193 18.40 8.05 2.74
CA ARG A 193 18.23 9.48 2.45
C ARG A 193 19.28 10.34 3.16
N SER A 194 19.66 10.00 4.40
CA SER A 194 20.73 10.69 5.13
C SER A 194 22.10 10.51 4.47
N LEU A 195 22.34 9.34 3.84
CA LEU A 195 23.56 9.11 3.06
C LEU A 195 23.57 9.90 1.74
N GLU A 196 22.43 10.03 1.08
CA GLU A 196 22.28 10.83 -0.14
C GLU A 196 22.45 12.34 0.12
N LEU A 197 21.88 12.82 1.24
CA LEU A 197 22.10 14.16 1.74
C LEU A 197 23.59 14.43 2.01
N CYS A 198 24.24 13.53 2.75
CA CYS A 198 25.67 13.62 3.02
C CYS A 198 26.51 13.65 1.72
N ALA A 199 26.22 12.75 0.77
CA ALA A 199 26.91 12.71 -0.52
C ALA A 199 26.77 14.03 -1.29
N THR A 200 25.56 14.62 -1.28
CA THR A 200 25.29 15.90 -1.94
C THR A 200 26.10 17.03 -1.32
N LEU A 201 26.07 17.16 0.01
CA LEU A 201 26.81 18.20 0.74
C LEU A 201 28.33 18.08 0.57
N LEU A 202 28.86 16.85 0.61
CA LEU A 202 30.28 16.58 0.34
C LEU A 202 30.67 16.92 -1.11
N SER A 203 29.77 16.69 -2.07
CA SER A 203 30.03 17.04 -3.47
C SER A 203 30.15 18.55 -3.70
N TRP A 204 29.56 19.36 -2.81
CA TRP A 204 29.72 20.81 -2.79
C TRP A 204 30.95 21.28 -2.02
N GLY A 205 31.75 20.35 -1.47
CA GLY A 205 32.95 20.66 -0.70
C GLY A 205 32.66 21.21 0.70
N LEU A 206 31.46 20.99 1.24
CA LEU A 206 31.08 21.47 2.56
C LEU A 206 31.68 20.60 3.67
N GLU A 207 32.09 21.24 4.76
CA GLU A 207 32.53 20.57 5.98
C GLU A 207 31.32 20.01 6.74
N ILE A 208 31.39 18.74 7.16
CA ILE A 208 30.29 18.05 7.84
C ILE A 208 30.79 17.42 9.14
N HIS A 209 30.03 17.61 10.21
CA HIS A 209 30.20 16.92 11.48
C HIS A 209 28.92 16.20 11.86
N TYR A 210 29.05 14.97 12.33
CA TYR A 210 27.99 14.20 12.94
C TYR A 210 27.99 14.43 14.45
N PHE A 211 26.84 14.81 14.99
CA PHE A 211 26.61 14.92 16.43
C PHE A 211 25.45 14.03 16.82
N ALA A 212 25.69 13.12 17.77
CA ALA A 212 24.65 12.28 18.36
C ALA A 212 24.59 12.52 19.86
N PHE A 213 23.38 12.51 20.42
CA PHE A 213 23.14 12.82 21.82
C PHE A 213 22.06 11.90 22.38
N PRO A 214 22.15 11.51 23.66
CA PRO A 214 21.09 10.74 24.28
C PRO A 214 19.80 11.58 24.36
N SER A 215 18.68 10.92 24.17
CA SER A 215 17.35 11.53 24.40
C SER A 215 17.15 11.90 25.87
N HIS A 216 17.83 11.21 26.79
CA HIS A 216 17.88 11.53 28.22
C HIS A 216 19.08 12.42 28.55
N ASN A 217 18.80 13.65 28.94
CA ASN A 217 19.78 14.54 29.56
C ASN A 217 19.79 14.30 31.10
N PRO A 218 20.90 13.89 31.72
CA PRO A 218 20.98 13.69 33.17
C PRO A 218 20.78 14.99 33.97
N ASP A 219 21.08 16.16 33.38
CA ASP A 219 20.86 17.49 33.94
C ASP A 219 19.51 18.11 33.54
N ASN A 220 18.50 17.28 33.24
CA ASN A 220 17.19 17.75 32.78
C ASN A 220 16.46 18.62 33.82
N PHE A 221 15.56 19.46 33.33
CA PHE A 221 14.82 20.45 34.10
C PHE A 221 14.10 19.88 35.34
N ASN A 222 13.46 18.71 35.20
CA ASN A 222 12.75 18.04 36.29
C ASN A 222 13.64 17.14 37.17
N ARG A 223 14.95 17.07 36.89
CA ARG A 223 15.93 16.24 37.62
C ARG A 223 15.53 14.78 37.72
N ARG A 224 15.01 14.21 36.62
CA ARG A 224 14.70 12.78 36.53
C ARG A 224 15.95 12.00 36.13
N ASP A 225 16.33 11.04 36.95
CA ASP A 225 17.46 10.14 36.75
C ASP A 225 17.13 8.99 35.80
N THR A 226 15.86 8.57 35.74
CA THR A 226 15.44 7.38 35.01
C THR A 226 15.14 7.70 33.55
N ALA A 227 15.87 7.07 32.63
CA ALA A 227 15.55 7.15 31.21
C ALA A 227 14.23 6.42 30.88
N ILE A 228 13.31 7.10 30.19
CA ILE A 228 12.10 6.47 29.64
C ILE A 228 12.40 5.56 28.44
N PHE A 229 13.53 5.78 27.77
CA PHE A 229 14.04 4.97 26.66
C PHE A 229 15.56 4.82 26.80
N PRO A 230 16.03 3.73 27.43
CA PRO A 230 17.46 3.49 27.63
C PRO A 230 18.23 3.47 26.33
N CYS A 231 19.44 4.02 26.34
CA CYS A 231 20.33 4.08 25.17
C CYS A 231 19.69 4.65 23.89
N ALA A 232 18.59 5.38 23.96
CA ALA A 232 18.00 6.06 22.81
C ALA A 232 18.77 7.35 22.54
N TYR A 233 19.39 7.42 21.36
CA TYR A 233 20.08 8.61 20.87
C TYR A 233 19.34 9.18 19.67
N GLU A 234 19.38 10.50 19.58
CA GLU A 234 19.08 11.27 18.38
C GLU A 234 20.39 11.71 17.71
N ALA A 235 20.33 12.15 16.46
CA ALA A 235 21.51 12.63 15.77
C ALA A 235 21.22 13.65 14.68
N GLY A 236 22.21 14.49 14.40
CA GLY A 236 22.17 15.47 13.31
C GLY A 236 23.54 15.73 12.69
N LEU A 237 23.51 16.33 11.50
CA LEU A 237 24.67 16.82 10.77
C LEU A 237 24.78 18.33 10.95
N LEU A 238 25.91 18.77 11.52
CA LEU A 238 26.33 20.16 11.52
C LEU A 238 27.20 20.43 10.29
N VAL A 239 26.75 21.33 9.43
CA VAL A 239 27.39 21.61 8.13
C VAL A 239 27.90 23.05 8.08
N SER A 240 29.13 23.23 7.60
CA SER A 240 29.80 24.53 7.47
C SER A 240 29.66 25.42 8.72
N PRO A 241 30.05 24.94 9.91
CA PRO A 241 29.95 25.73 11.13
C PRO A 241 30.95 26.89 11.10
N ARG A 242 30.50 28.10 11.49
CA ARG A 242 31.39 29.28 11.53
C ARG A 242 32.46 29.21 12.62
N LYS A 243 32.17 28.47 13.69
CA LYS A 243 33.08 28.15 14.78
C LYS A 243 33.34 26.65 14.75
N ALA A 244 34.60 26.23 14.86
CA ALA A 244 34.95 24.81 14.91
C ALA A 244 34.17 24.13 16.06
N PRO A 245 33.40 23.06 15.78
CA PRO A 245 32.61 22.42 16.81
C PRO A 245 33.52 21.70 17.80
N VAL A 246 33.27 21.91 19.09
CA VAL A 246 33.99 21.24 20.17
C VAL A 246 32.98 20.61 21.10
N LEU A 247 33.23 19.35 21.46
CA LEU A 247 32.44 18.67 22.47
C LEU A 247 32.88 19.14 23.86
N GLY A 248 32.06 19.99 24.49
CA GLY A 248 32.29 20.48 25.86
C GLY A 248 32.20 19.37 26.91
N ASP A 249 32.74 19.62 28.11
CA ASP A 249 32.86 18.58 29.15
C ASP A 249 31.50 18.10 29.67
N SER A 250 30.48 18.98 29.75
CA SER A 250 29.11 18.57 30.09
C SER A 250 28.52 17.64 29.03
N LEU A 251 28.60 17.99 27.74
CA LEU A 251 28.11 17.13 26.66
C LEU A 251 28.84 15.77 26.62
N LYS A 252 30.16 15.75 26.88
CA LYS A 252 30.91 14.49 27.04
C LYS A 252 30.39 13.66 28.22
N ALA A 253 30.13 14.30 29.36
CA ALA A 253 29.61 13.64 30.56
C ALA A 253 28.21 13.07 30.33
N HIS A 254 27.40 13.70 29.47
CA HIS A 254 26.09 13.20 29.08
C HIS A 254 26.21 12.03 28.08
N GLY A 255 27.38 11.76 27.50
CA GLY A 255 27.59 10.68 26.53
C GLY A 255 27.37 11.11 25.08
N CYS A 256 27.30 12.41 24.79
CA CYS A 256 27.21 12.91 23.42
C CYS A 256 28.45 12.53 22.61
N LEU A 257 28.27 12.37 21.30
CA LEU A 257 29.29 11.96 20.34
C LEU A 257 29.45 13.06 19.28
N LEU A 258 30.69 13.40 18.93
CA LEU A 258 31.01 14.33 17.85
C LEU A 258 32.07 13.72 16.94
N ARG A 259 31.82 13.70 15.62
CA ARG A 259 32.75 13.14 14.62
C ARG A 259 32.76 13.99 13.35
N ALA A 260 33.94 14.23 12.79
CA ALA A 260 34.06 14.77 11.44
C ALA A 260 33.68 13.70 10.40
N ILE A 261 32.98 14.10 9.34
CA ILE A 261 32.47 13.22 8.29
C ILE A 261 33.13 13.58 6.95
N PRO A 262 34.30 13.02 6.62
CA PRO A 262 34.99 13.30 5.34
C PRO A 262 34.45 12.47 4.15
N SER A 263 33.56 11.50 4.40
CA SER A 263 33.03 10.58 3.39
C SER A 263 31.68 10.01 3.82
N VAL A 264 30.91 9.48 2.87
CA VAL A 264 29.65 8.77 3.13
C VAL A 264 29.90 7.53 4.00
N GLU A 265 31.02 6.82 3.79
CA GLU A 265 31.42 5.67 4.61
C GLU A 265 31.68 6.06 6.06
N ALA A 266 32.22 7.27 6.32
CA ALA A 266 32.41 7.77 7.68
C ALA A 266 31.07 8.05 8.37
N LEU A 267 30.07 8.57 7.64
CA LEU A 267 28.71 8.73 8.17
C LEU A 267 28.08 7.36 8.49
N ARG A 268 28.23 6.40 7.57
CA ARG A 268 27.73 5.03 7.77
C ARG A 268 28.36 4.38 9.02
N ASP A 269 29.66 4.56 9.23
CA ASP A 269 30.35 4.08 10.44
C ASP A 269 29.88 4.80 11.72
N ALA A 270 29.61 6.11 11.64
CA ALA A 270 29.11 6.89 12.75
C ALA A 270 27.70 6.44 13.18
N LEU A 271 26.78 6.29 12.21
CA LEU A 271 25.44 5.77 12.45
C LEU A 271 25.50 4.36 13.05
N TRP A 272 26.27 3.45 12.44
CA TRP A 272 26.42 2.07 12.91
C TRP A 272 26.92 1.94 14.36
N LYS A 273 27.71 2.91 14.83
CA LYS A 273 28.29 2.92 16.18
C LYS A 273 27.49 3.76 17.19
N THR A 274 26.38 4.34 16.77
CA THR A 274 25.52 5.15 17.66
C THR A 274 24.50 4.24 18.34
N PRO A 275 24.37 4.24 19.67
CA PRO A 275 23.38 3.42 20.37
C PRO A 275 21.96 3.80 19.96
N ARG A 276 21.07 2.80 19.83
CA ARG A 276 19.65 3.01 19.53
C ARG A 276 18.79 2.15 20.44
N TRP A 277 17.75 2.77 21.03
CA TRP A 277 16.60 2.11 21.67
C TRP A 277 16.92 0.82 22.44
N GLY A 278 17.75 0.93 23.48
CA GLY A 278 18.13 -0.18 24.34
C GLY A 278 16.99 -0.70 25.23
N LEU A 279 17.19 -1.89 25.78
CA LEU A 279 16.23 -2.50 26.70
C LEU A 279 16.23 -1.81 28.07
N ALA A 280 15.09 -1.86 28.77
CA ALA A 280 14.92 -1.36 30.14
C ALA A 280 16.04 -1.79 31.09
N GLU A 281 16.47 -3.05 30.99
CA GLU A 281 17.52 -3.66 31.82
C GLU A 281 18.94 -3.18 31.52
N TRP A 282 19.17 -2.49 30.39
CA TRP A 282 20.47 -1.92 30.02
C TRP A 282 20.72 -0.58 30.69
N GLU A 283 19.69 0.05 31.24
CA GLU A 283 19.79 1.35 31.89
C GLU A 283 20.79 1.32 33.06
N GLY A 284 21.71 2.29 33.06
CA GLY A 284 22.75 2.40 34.09
C GLY A 284 23.81 1.29 34.09
N GLN A 285 23.80 0.38 33.11
CA GLN A 285 24.79 -0.70 32.99
C GLN A 285 26.06 -0.22 32.29
N GLU A 286 27.21 -0.78 32.69
CA GLU A 286 28.48 -0.56 31.98
C GLU A 286 28.55 -1.38 30.69
N GLY A 287 29.43 -0.99 29.75
CA GLY A 287 29.50 -1.61 28.43
C GLY A 287 29.70 -3.14 28.43
N ALA A 288 30.47 -3.69 29.37
CA ALA A 288 30.64 -5.14 29.51
C ALA A 288 29.36 -5.83 29.99
N ALA A 289 28.61 -5.19 30.89
CA ALA A 289 27.32 -5.69 31.37
C ALA A 289 26.25 -5.61 30.27
N ILE A 290 26.20 -4.52 29.50
CA ILE A 290 25.33 -4.40 28.31
C ILE A 290 25.66 -5.50 27.30
N ALA A 291 26.94 -5.73 26.99
CA ALA A 291 27.35 -6.80 26.08
C ALA A 291 26.92 -8.19 26.58
N ALA A 292 26.99 -8.44 27.89
CA ALA A 292 26.51 -9.67 28.49
C ALA A 292 24.98 -9.81 28.38
N LEU A 293 24.23 -8.77 28.75
CA LEU A 293 22.76 -8.74 28.67
C LEU A 293 22.28 -8.93 27.24
N ALA A 294 22.81 -8.15 26.28
CA ALA A 294 22.52 -8.31 24.86
C ALA A 294 22.87 -9.73 24.37
N GLY A 295 24.00 -10.29 24.81
CA GLY A 295 24.37 -11.66 24.51
C GLY A 295 23.36 -12.69 25.03
N HIS A 296 22.87 -12.54 26.26
CA HIS A 296 21.82 -13.38 26.83
C HIS A 296 20.50 -13.22 26.07
N SER A 297 20.08 -12.00 25.76
CA SER A 297 18.86 -11.74 24.98
C SER A 297 18.93 -12.37 23.58
N LEU A 298 20.07 -12.25 22.88
CA LEU A 298 20.29 -12.89 21.58
C LEU A 298 20.32 -14.42 21.66
N ARG A 299 20.67 -14.97 22.84
CA ARG A 299 20.60 -16.40 23.12
C ARG A 299 19.22 -16.88 23.59
N ASP A 300 18.24 -15.99 23.74
CA ASP A 300 16.92 -16.27 24.33
C ASP A 300 17.03 -16.79 25.78
N GLU A 301 18.03 -16.30 26.52
CA GLU A 301 18.28 -16.66 27.91
C GLU A 301 17.66 -15.61 28.84
N HIS A 302 16.85 -16.06 29.80
CA HIS A 302 16.25 -15.20 30.82
C HIS A 302 16.85 -15.47 32.20
N PHE A 303 17.11 -14.41 32.96
CA PHE A 303 17.71 -14.52 34.29
C PHE A 303 16.90 -15.42 35.25
N ALA A 304 15.55 -15.40 35.15
CA ALA A 304 14.68 -16.24 35.98
C ALA A 304 14.90 -17.75 35.79
N ALA A 305 15.36 -18.18 34.61
CA ALA A 305 15.65 -19.57 34.29
C ALA A 305 17.15 -19.89 34.36
N PHE A 306 18.02 -18.88 34.36
CA PHE A 306 19.47 -19.03 34.34
C PHE A 306 19.95 -19.83 35.56
N LEU A 307 20.67 -20.93 35.30
CA LEU A 307 21.17 -21.87 36.32
C LEU A 307 20.09 -22.54 37.19
N SER A 308 18.82 -22.49 36.78
CA SER A 308 17.76 -23.27 37.41
C SER A 308 17.86 -24.77 37.05
N PRO A 309 17.24 -25.70 37.80
CA PRO A 309 17.27 -27.12 37.47
C PRO A 309 16.72 -27.39 36.05
N GLY A 310 17.53 -28.03 35.20
CA GLY A 310 17.20 -28.26 33.79
C GLY A 310 17.66 -27.14 32.84
N TRP A 311 18.36 -26.13 33.35
CA TRP A 311 19.01 -25.14 32.51
C TRP A 311 20.18 -25.76 31.73
N GLU A 312 20.21 -25.51 30.44
CA GLU A 312 21.30 -25.90 29.54
C GLU A 312 22.00 -24.64 29.02
N HIS A 313 23.30 -24.76 28.75
CA HIS A 313 24.07 -23.65 28.21
C HIS A 313 23.60 -23.33 26.80
N GLY A 314 23.22 -22.08 26.53
CA GLY A 314 22.90 -21.64 25.18
C GLY A 314 24.12 -21.75 24.26
N THR A 315 23.87 -22.00 22.98
CA THR A 315 24.90 -21.98 21.93
C THR A 315 25.63 -20.65 21.95
N LEU A 316 26.96 -20.67 21.79
CA LEU A 316 27.77 -19.45 21.76
C LEU A 316 27.25 -18.51 20.67
N LEU A 317 27.29 -17.20 20.92
CA LEU A 317 26.77 -16.22 19.96
C LEU A 317 27.45 -16.35 18.60
N SER A 318 28.77 -16.58 18.59
CA SER A 318 29.54 -16.83 17.37
C SER A 318 29.05 -18.04 16.58
N GLU A 319 28.71 -19.13 17.27
CA GLU A 319 28.17 -20.34 16.64
C GLU A 319 26.76 -20.13 16.10
N ARG A 320 25.91 -19.38 16.83
CA ARG A 320 24.59 -18.98 16.35
C ARG A 320 24.67 -18.10 15.10
N CYS A 321 25.59 -17.12 15.09
CA CYS A 321 25.82 -16.28 13.91
C CYS A 321 26.25 -17.11 12.71
N LEU A 322 27.26 -17.98 12.86
CA LEU A 322 27.71 -18.87 11.78
C LEU A 322 26.59 -19.79 11.28
N ALA A 323 25.77 -20.33 12.18
CA ALA A 323 24.63 -21.16 11.80
C ALA A 323 23.54 -20.38 11.05
N LEU A 324 23.28 -19.13 11.45
CA LEU A 324 22.34 -18.24 10.75
C LEU A 324 22.87 -17.82 9.38
N GLU A 325 24.16 -17.49 9.27
CA GLU A 325 24.83 -17.18 8.00
C GLU A 325 24.73 -18.36 7.03
N ALA A 326 25.07 -19.57 7.47
CA ALA A 326 24.95 -20.77 6.65
C ALA A 326 23.48 -21.04 6.21
N ARG A 327 22.51 -20.77 7.09
CA ARG A 327 21.08 -20.88 6.76
C ARG A 327 20.64 -19.82 5.74
N LEU A 328 21.14 -18.59 5.88
CA LEU A 328 20.84 -17.51 4.94
C LEU A 328 21.42 -17.82 3.57
N GLU A 329 22.68 -18.24 3.50
CA GLU A 329 23.31 -18.68 2.25
C GLU A 329 22.52 -19.82 1.61
N ALA A 330 22.13 -20.84 2.37
CA ALA A 330 21.31 -21.94 1.85
C ALA A 330 19.95 -21.46 1.33
N SER A 331 19.32 -20.51 2.03
CA SER A 331 18.06 -19.88 1.61
C SER A 331 18.22 -19.08 0.31
N ASP A 332 19.31 -18.33 0.15
CA ASP A 332 19.59 -17.56 -1.06
C ASP A 332 19.84 -18.48 -2.27
N HIS A 333 20.56 -19.58 -2.07
CA HIS A 333 20.73 -20.59 -3.12
C HIS A 333 19.39 -21.22 -3.50
N ALA A 334 18.53 -21.54 -2.53
CA ALA A 334 17.20 -22.08 -2.79
C ALA A 334 16.30 -21.09 -3.54
N ARG A 335 16.34 -19.80 -3.15
CA ARG A 335 15.61 -18.71 -3.83
C ARG A 335 16.05 -18.58 -5.28
N SER A 336 17.37 -18.49 -5.53
CA SER A 336 17.90 -18.41 -6.90
C SER A 336 17.50 -19.62 -7.75
N GLY A 337 17.50 -20.82 -7.16
CA GLY A 337 17.00 -22.04 -7.80
C GLY A 337 15.51 -21.96 -8.16
N ALA A 338 14.67 -21.43 -7.26
CA ALA A 338 13.24 -21.25 -7.49
C ALA A 338 12.95 -20.20 -8.58
N GLU A 339 13.67 -19.07 -8.58
CA GLU A 339 13.57 -18.03 -9.61
C GLU A 339 13.89 -18.59 -11.00
N LYS A 340 14.93 -19.41 -11.12
CA LYS A 340 15.28 -20.09 -12.36
C LYS A 340 14.17 -21.07 -12.80
N ALA A 341 13.64 -21.87 -11.88
CA ALA A 341 12.56 -22.81 -12.18
C ALA A 341 11.26 -22.10 -12.63
N LEU A 342 10.98 -20.92 -12.04
CA LEU A 342 9.86 -20.08 -12.44
C LEU A 342 10.05 -19.53 -13.86
N ALA A 343 11.23 -18.99 -14.18
CA ALA A 343 11.54 -18.50 -15.52
C ALA A 343 11.39 -19.61 -16.59
N GLU A 344 11.86 -20.83 -16.29
CA GLU A 344 11.68 -21.99 -17.17
C GLU A 344 10.20 -22.40 -17.31
N ALA A 345 9.39 -22.25 -16.25
CA ALA A 345 7.96 -22.52 -16.31
C ALA A 345 7.21 -21.48 -17.16
N ASP A 346 7.57 -20.20 -17.04
CA ASP A 346 7.01 -19.11 -17.85
C ASP A 346 7.31 -19.32 -19.33
N GLU A 347 8.54 -19.73 -19.67
CA GLU A 347 8.92 -20.06 -21.05
C GLU A 347 8.08 -21.22 -21.60
N ARG A 348 7.86 -22.28 -20.80
CA ARG A 348 6.99 -23.40 -21.18
C ARG A 348 5.53 -22.96 -21.38
N CYS A 349 5.00 -22.14 -20.47
CA CYS A 349 3.65 -21.59 -20.58
C CYS A 349 3.49 -20.74 -21.84
N ALA A 350 4.46 -19.87 -22.14
CA ALA A 350 4.47 -19.09 -23.38
C ALA A 350 4.54 -19.99 -24.63
N GLY A 351 5.30 -21.08 -24.58
CA GLY A 351 5.35 -22.10 -25.63
C GLY A 351 3.99 -22.78 -25.86
N LEU A 352 3.33 -23.23 -24.79
CA LEU A 352 2.00 -23.85 -24.85
C LEU A 352 0.94 -22.87 -25.37
N ALA A 353 0.99 -21.60 -24.96
CA ALA A 353 0.08 -20.56 -25.43
C ALA A 353 0.18 -20.37 -26.96
N ARG A 354 1.41 -20.28 -27.50
CA ARG A 354 1.65 -20.21 -28.95
C ARG A 354 1.11 -21.45 -29.70
N SER A 355 1.28 -22.64 -29.12
CA SER A 355 0.74 -23.88 -29.69
C SER A 355 -0.79 -23.85 -29.73
N LEU A 356 -1.44 -23.43 -28.64
CA LEU A 356 -2.89 -23.33 -28.54
C LEU A 356 -3.47 -22.30 -29.52
N GLU A 357 -2.80 -21.16 -29.71
CA GLU A 357 -3.18 -20.16 -30.72
C GLU A 357 -3.13 -20.75 -32.13
N THR A 358 -2.07 -21.50 -32.43
CA THR A 358 -1.89 -22.17 -33.73
C THR A 358 -2.99 -23.19 -33.99
N GLU A 359 -3.29 -24.05 -33.01
CA GLU A 359 -4.39 -25.03 -33.11
C GLU A 359 -5.75 -24.35 -33.25
N THR A 360 -5.99 -23.27 -32.49
CA THR A 360 -7.23 -22.49 -32.57
C THR A 360 -7.40 -21.86 -33.96
N ALA A 361 -6.32 -21.35 -34.56
CA ALA A 361 -6.33 -20.84 -35.92
C ALA A 361 -6.67 -21.93 -36.93
N ALA A 362 -6.07 -23.12 -36.81
CA ALA A 362 -6.35 -24.27 -37.66
C ALA A 362 -7.82 -24.72 -37.56
N ILE A 363 -8.38 -24.78 -36.35
CA ILE A 363 -9.80 -25.11 -36.13
C ILE A 363 -10.72 -24.06 -36.79
N ARG A 364 -10.38 -22.77 -36.69
CA ARG A 364 -11.16 -21.70 -37.34
C ARG A 364 -11.14 -21.84 -38.86
N GLU A 365 -9.99 -22.17 -39.45
CA GLU A 365 -9.86 -22.42 -40.88
C GLU A 365 -10.68 -23.63 -41.33
N ALA A 366 -10.56 -24.76 -40.62
CA ALA A 366 -11.35 -25.96 -40.91
C ALA A 366 -12.86 -25.69 -40.86
N ARG A 367 -13.33 -24.89 -39.89
CA ARG A 367 -14.75 -24.47 -39.80
C ARG A 367 -15.19 -23.63 -41.00
N ARG A 368 -14.33 -22.72 -41.51
CA ARG A 368 -14.63 -21.94 -42.71
C ARG A 368 -14.77 -22.85 -43.93
N GLU A 369 -13.90 -23.83 -44.07
CA GLU A 369 -13.96 -24.78 -45.19
C GLU A 369 -15.20 -25.67 -45.13
N ILE A 370 -15.59 -26.15 -43.93
CA ILE A 370 -16.86 -26.87 -43.73
C ILE A 370 -18.03 -25.99 -44.19
N GLY A 371 -18.11 -24.73 -43.76
CA GLY A 371 -19.18 -23.83 -44.17
C GLY A 371 -19.21 -23.57 -45.69
N ARG A 372 -18.04 -23.50 -46.34
CA ARG A 372 -17.94 -23.38 -47.80
C ARG A 372 -18.48 -24.62 -48.51
N LEU A 373 -18.12 -25.81 -48.04
CA LEU A 373 -18.58 -27.09 -48.59
C LEU A 373 -20.09 -27.28 -48.39
N GLU A 374 -20.63 -26.90 -47.22
CA GLU A 374 -22.07 -26.92 -46.95
C GLU A 374 -22.84 -26.01 -47.92
N ALA A 375 -22.34 -24.79 -48.18
CA ALA A 375 -22.95 -23.88 -49.16
C ALA A 375 -22.94 -24.45 -50.58
N GLN A 376 -21.83 -25.07 -51.01
CA GLN A 376 -21.73 -25.73 -52.31
C GLN A 376 -22.68 -26.92 -52.44
N LEU A 377 -22.85 -27.69 -51.37
CA LEU A 377 -23.77 -28.83 -51.32
C LEU A 377 -25.23 -28.34 -51.45
N ALA A 378 -25.59 -27.29 -50.71
CA ALA A 378 -26.91 -26.69 -50.77
C ALA A 378 -27.24 -26.14 -52.16
N GLU A 379 -26.28 -25.48 -52.81
CA GLU A 379 -26.42 -24.96 -54.16
C GLU A 379 -26.59 -26.09 -55.19
N ARG A 380 -25.78 -27.15 -55.10
CA ARG A 380 -25.93 -28.32 -55.97
C ARG A 380 -27.29 -28.99 -55.78
N ALA A 381 -27.71 -29.17 -54.52
CA ALA A 381 -29.02 -29.74 -54.20
C ALA A 381 -30.16 -28.91 -54.81
N ALA A 382 -30.10 -27.58 -54.67
CA ALA A 382 -31.09 -26.67 -55.27
C ALA A 382 -31.16 -26.83 -56.80
N ARG A 383 -30.00 -26.82 -57.50
CA ARG A 383 -29.97 -27.06 -58.95
C ARG A 383 -30.54 -28.41 -59.35
N THR A 384 -30.26 -29.46 -58.59
CA THR A 384 -30.82 -30.79 -58.85
C THR A 384 -32.33 -30.82 -58.64
N TYR A 385 -32.85 -30.12 -57.61
CA TYR A 385 -34.28 -29.97 -57.41
C TYR A 385 -34.95 -29.19 -58.54
N ASP A 386 -34.34 -28.10 -59.02
CA ASP A 386 -34.85 -27.33 -60.16
C ASP A 386 -34.89 -28.18 -61.44
N GLN A 387 -33.82 -28.94 -61.73
CA GLN A 387 -33.77 -29.87 -62.87
C GLN A 387 -34.84 -30.97 -62.78
N LEU A 388 -35.06 -31.52 -61.58
CA LEU A 388 -36.13 -32.50 -61.33
C LEU A 388 -37.52 -31.88 -61.52
N ALA A 389 -37.70 -30.63 -61.11
CA ALA A 389 -38.94 -29.90 -61.30
C ALA A 389 -39.20 -29.62 -62.79
N GLU A 390 -38.18 -29.17 -63.54
CA GLU A 390 -38.26 -28.95 -64.99
C GLU A 390 -38.58 -30.25 -65.74
N THR A 391 -37.82 -31.33 -65.50
CA THR A 391 -38.10 -32.64 -66.13
C THR A 391 -39.46 -33.21 -65.72
N GLY A 392 -39.89 -32.98 -64.47
CA GLY A 392 -41.24 -33.28 -64.01
C GLY A 392 -42.31 -32.50 -64.78
N LEU A 393 -42.11 -31.20 -64.98
CA LEU A 393 -43.01 -30.32 -65.73
C LEU A 393 -43.05 -30.72 -67.21
N GLU A 394 -41.92 -31.07 -67.82
CA GLU A 394 -41.83 -31.56 -69.19
C GLU A 394 -42.57 -32.90 -69.35
N ALA A 395 -42.36 -33.84 -68.43
CA ALA A 395 -43.06 -35.11 -68.40
C ALA A 395 -44.57 -34.90 -68.22
N GLU A 396 -44.98 -34.01 -67.32
CA GLU A 396 -46.38 -33.64 -67.14
C GLU A 396 -46.96 -33.01 -68.40
N THR A 397 -46.26 -32.10 -69.06
CA THR A 397 -46.71 -31.44 -70.30
C THR A 397 -46.82 -32.43 -71.47
N ARG A 398 -45.95 -33.43 -71.53
CA ARG A 398 -46.01 -34.51 -72.53
C ARG A 398 -47.15 -35.50 -72.25
N ILE A 399 -47.40 -35.84 -70.99
CA ILE A 399 -48.34 -36.89 -70.60
C ILE A 399 -49.77 -36.34 -70.41
N ARG A 400 -49.93 -35.11 -69.92
CA ARG A 400 -51.21 -34.45 -69.60
C ARG A 400 -52.21 -34.47 -70.75
N PRO A 401 -51.86 -34.18 -72.02
CA PRO A 401 -52.82 -34.28 -73.12
C PRO A 401 -53.33 -35.72 -73.31
N SER A 402 -52.48 -36.73 -73.09
CA SER A 402 -52.85 -38.14 -73.22
C SER A 402 -53.73 -38.61 -72.05
N ILE A 403 -53.45 -38.14 -70.84
CA ILE A 403 -54.29 -38.39 -69.66
C ILE A 403 -55.64 -37.65 -69.77
N GLU A 404 -55.66 -36.38 -70.18
CA GLU A 404 -56.90 -35.63 -70.38
C GLU A 404 -57.77 -36.24 -71.49
N ALA A 405 -57.16 -36.74 -72.58
CA ALA A 405 -57.87 -37.49 -73.60
C ALA A 405 -58.46 -38.80 -73.05
N ARG A 406 -57.73 -39.55 -72.20
CA ARG A 406 -58.27 -40.74 -71.52
C ARG A 406 -59.37 -40.39 -70.52
N LEU A 407 -59.22 -39.34 -69.71
CA LEU A 407 -60.20 -38.89 -68.73
C LEU A 407 -61.47 -38.32 -69.38
N GLN A 408 -61.38 -37.64 -70.52
CA GLN A 408 -62.56 -37.25 -71.30
C GLN A 408 -63.29 -38.47 -71.88
N ASN A 409 -62.54 -39.52 -72.26
CA ASN A 409 -63.13 -40.79 -72.70
C ASN A 409 -63.78 -41.55 -71.53
N GLU A 410 -63.15 -41.59 -70.36
CA GLU A 410 -63.68 -42.24 -69.16
C GLU A 410 -64.86 -41.47 -68.55
N ARG A 411 -64.88 -40.13 -68.59
CA ARG A 411 -66.04 -39.30 -68.18
C ARG A 411 -67.27 -39.48 -69.06
N ARG A 412 -67.14 -40.04 -70.28
CA ARG A 412 -68.28 -40.43 -71.13
C ARG A 412 -68.83 -41.82 -70.80
N MET A 413 -68.13 -42.64 -70.03
CA MET A 413 -68.46 -44.07 -69.86
C MET A 413 -68.87 -44.48 -68.45
N ILE A 414 -68.96 -43.56 -67.48
CA ILE A 414 -69.18 -43.97 -66.10
C ILE A 414 -70.15 -43.02 -65.37
N PRO A 415 -71.41 -43.44 -65.13
CA PRO A 415 -72.20 -42.90 -64.04
C PRO A 415 -71.80 -43.65 -62.76
N VAL A 416 -70.97 -43.00 -61.92
CA VAL A 416 -70.61 -43.54 -60.60
C VAL A 416 -70.91 -42.52 -59.50
N PRO A 417 -71.40 -43.02 -58.35
CA PRO A 417 -72.49 -42.44 -57.59
C PRO A 417 -72.07 -41.63 -56.36
N GLN A 418 -73.09 -41.08 -55.69
CA GLN A 418 -73.15 -40.19 -54.52
C GLN A 418 -72.51 -40.72 -53.21
N THR A 419 -71.43 -41.49 -53.26
CA THR A 419 -70.78 -42.08 -52.06
C THR A 419 -69.53 -41.33 -51.60
N ILE A 420 -69.13 -40.26 -52.30
CA ILE A 420 -67.96 -39.42 -51.93
C ILE A 420 -68.31 -38.36 -50.89
N THR A 421 -69.60 -38.07 -50.65
CA THR A 421 -70.05 -37.06 -49.68
C THR A 421 -70.00 -37.54 -48.23
N ALA A 422 -69.96 -38.86 -47.98
CA ALA A 422 -69.97 -39.42 -46.62
C ALA A 422 -68.57 -39.47 -45.96
N SER A 423 -67.49 -39.52 -46.75
CA SER A 423 -66.11 -39.60 -46.23
C SER A 423 -65.49 -38.22 -45.95
N THR A 424 -66.00 -37.16 -46.56
CA THR A 424 -65.57 -35.77 -46.31
C THR A 424 -66.13 -35.22 -45.00
N GLU A 425 -67.34 -35.61 -44.59
CA GLU A 425 -67.92 -35.22 -43.29
C GLU A 425 -67.22 -35.91 -42.10
N GLN A 426 -66.80 -37.17 -42.24
CA GLN A 426 -66.02 -37.87 -41.21
C GLN A 426 -64.63 -37.26 -40.98
N LEU A 427 -63.98 -36.78 -42.04
CA LEU A 427 -62.67 -36.12 -41.96
C LEU A 427 -62.76 -34.74 -41.29
N ALA A 428 -63.80 -33.96 -41.62
CA ALA A 428 -64.06 -32.68 -40.97
C ALA A 428 -64.40 -32.84 -39.47
N HIS A 429 -65.19 -33.87 -39.11
CA HIS A 429 -65.53 -34.15 -37.71
C HIS A 429 -64.30 -34.56 -36.87
N LEU A 430 -63.38 -35.35 -37.43
CA LEU A 430 -62.15 -35.76 -36.74
C LEU A 430 -61.17 -34.59 -36.54
N GLN A 431 -61.05 -33.70 -37.52
CA GLN A 431 -60.21 -32.50 -37.42
C GLN A 431 -60.73 -31.54 -36.33
N GLN A 432 -62.06 -31.38 -36.22
CA GLN A 432 -62.66 -30.52 -35.20
C GLN A 432 -62.50 -31.08 -33.78
N ARG A 433 -62.58 -32.41 -33.59
CA ARG A 433 -62.32 -33.03 -32.27
C ARG A 433 -60.86 -32.93 -31.82
N ILE A 434 -59.90 -32.95 -32.74
CA ILE A 434 -58.48 -32.74 -32.41
C ILE A 434 -58.26 -31.29 -31.94
N PHE A 435 -58.85 -30.32 -32.63
CA PHE A 435 -58.76 -28.91 -32.26
C PHE A 435 -59.38 -28.60 -30.88
N GLU A 436 -60.54 -29.19 -30.56
CA GLU A 436 -61.18 -29.07 -29.24
C GLU A 436 -60.35 -29.72 -28.11
N LEU A 437 -59.65 -30.81 -28.41
CA LEU A 437 -58.75 -31.48 -27.46
C LEU A 437 -57.50 -30.63 -27.16
N GLU A 438 -56.91 -30.01 -28.17
CA GLU A 438 -55.70 -29.18 -28.00
C GLU A 438 -55.97 -27.86 -27.29
N THR A 439 -57.16 -27.30 -27.46
CA THR A 439 -57.58 -26.03 -26.85
C THR A 439 -58.18 -26.19 -25.44
N SER A 440 -58.49 -27.42 -25.01
CA SER A 440 -59.00 -27.72 -23.65
C SER A 440 -58.04 -27.30 -22.53
N THR A 441 -58.56 -26.65 -21.50
CA THR A 441 -57.82 -26.23 -20.29
C THR A 441 -57.14 -27.41 -19.59
N VAL A 442 -57.75 -28.60 -19.65
CA VAL A 442 -57.19 -29.85 -19.08
C VAL A 442 -55.98 -30.31 -19.90
N TRP A 443 -56.01 -30.18 -21.21
CA TRP A 443 -54.89 -30.54 -22.08
C TRP A 443 -53.71 -29.58 -21.89
N ARG A 444 -53.97 -28.27 -21.83
CA ARG A 444 -52.95 -27.24 -21.57
C ARG A 444 -52.28 -27.38 -20.21
N LEU A 445 -53.03 -27.64 -19.13
CA LEU A 445 -52.47 -27.82 -17.79
C LEU A 445 -51.67 -29.11 -17.61
N THR A 446 -51.98 -30.17 -18.38
CA THR A 446 -51.33 -31.48 -18.25
C THR A 446 -50.27 -31.77 -19.31
N SER A 447 -50.12 -30.89 -20.32
CA SER A 447 -49.14 -31.02 -21.40
C SER A 447 -47.67 -30.91 -20.92
N PRO A 448 -47.29 -29.91 -20.08
CA PRO A 448 -45.92 -29.81 -19.56
C PRO A 448 -45.53 -31.04 -18.71
N ILE A 449 -46.47 -31.54 -17.92
CA ILE A 449 -46.30 -32.72 -17.06
C ILE A 449 -46.15 -34.00 -17.91
N ARG A 450 -46.83 -34.10 -19.05
CA ARG A 450 -46.69 -35.23 -19.98
C ARG A 450 -45.38 -35.21 -20.74
N HIS A 451 -44.90 -34.04 -21.18
CA HIS A 451 -43.57 -33.92 -21.80
C HIS A 451 -42.45 -34.25 -20.80
N LEU A 452 -42.56 -33.82 -19.54
CA LEU A 452 -41.62 -34.22 -18.48
C LEU A 452 -41.66 -35.73 -18.19
N ALA A 453 -42.84 -36.33 -18.19
CA ALA A 453 -43.04 -37.77 -17.91
C ALA A 453 -42.60 -38.71 -19.05
N VAL A 454 -42.35 -38.18 -20.25
CA VAL A 454 -41.74 -38.92 -21.39
C VAL A 454 -40.20 -38.91 -21.28
N ARG A 455 -39.60 -37.86 -20.72
CA ARG A 455 -38.14 -37.73 -20.55
C ARG A 455 -37.59 -38.40 -19.27
N HIS A 456 -38.42 -38.66 -18.25
CA HIS A 456 -38.01 -39.36 -17.03
C HIS A 456 -38.95 -40.54 -16.66
N PRO A 457 -38.57 -41.80 -16.94
CA PRO A 457 -39.43 -42.98 -16.72
C PRO A 457 -39.85 -43.23 -15.26
N LEU A 458 -39.04 -42.81 -14.28
CA LEU A 458 -39.29 -43.01 -12.85
C LEU A 458 -40.43 -42.13 -12.31
N LEU A 459 -40.58 -40.89 -12.80
CA LEU A 459 -41.72 -40.01 -12.47
C LEU A 459 -43.06 -40.58 -12.98
N ARG A 460 -43.02 -41.35 -14.08
CA ARG A 460 -44.19 -42.05 -14.63
C ARG A 460 -44.70 -43.17 -13.72
N ARG A 461 -43.82 -43.84 -12.97
CA ARG A 461 -44.19 -44.81 -11.92
C ARG A 461 -44.75 -44.08 -10.69
N GLY A 462 -44.12 -42.98 -10.24
CA GLY A 462 -44.60 -42.16 -9.12
C GLY A 462 -46.00 -41.59 -9.32
N ALA A 463 -46.29 -41.02 -10.50
CA ALA A 463 -47.62 -40.47 -10.83
C ALA A 463 -48.73 -41.53 -10.89
N ARG A 464 -48.43 -42.78 -11.27
CA ARG A 464 -49.40 -43.90 -11.23
C ARG A 464 -49.71 -44.32 -9.80
N VAL A 465 -48.70 -44.33 -8.92
CA VAL A 465 -48.88 -44.65 -7.50
C VAL A 465 -49.68 -43.54 -6.81
N ALA A 466 -49.35 -42.26 -7.07
CA ALA A 466 -50.09 -41.12 -6.53
C ALA A 466 -51.57 -41.10 -6.98
N ARG A 467 -51.88 -41.43 -8.24
CA ARG A 467 -53.27 -41.58 -8.70
C ARG A 467 -54.02 -42.73 -8.03
N ARG A 468 -53.36 -43.87 -7.78
CA ARG A 468 -53.96 -45.00 -7.03
C ARG A 468 -54.21 -44.65 -5.57
N CYS A 469 -53.30 -43.90 -4.92
CA CYS A 469 -53.51 -43.40 -3.56
C CYS A 469 -54.62 -42.34 -3.50
N ALA A 470 -54.67 -41.41 -4.44
CA ALA A 470 -55.73 -40.38 -4.52
C ALA A 470 -57.12 -40.98 -4.83
N ALA A 471 -57.19 -42.08 -5.59
CA ALA A 471 -58.44 -42.83 -5.79
C ALA A 471 -58.87 -43.55 -4.50
N ARG A 472 -57.94 -44.17 -3.77
CA ARG A 472 -58.22 -44.81 -2.46
C ARG A 472 -58.62 -43.82 -1.36
N ILE A 473 -58.10 -42.59 -1.37
CA ILE A 473 -58.49 -41.53 -0.43
C ILE A 473 -59.87 -40.98 -0.78
N ARG A 474 -60.20 -40.84 -2.07
CA ARG A 474 -61.52 -40.41 -2.55
C ARG A 474 -62.62 -41.43 -2.25
N ASP A 475 -62.31 -42.72 -2.34
CA ASP A 475 -63.25 -43.80 -1.96
C ASP A 475 -63.42 -43.90 -0.43
N LYS A 476 -62.39 -43.55 0.36
CA LYS A 476 -62.51 -43.46 1.83
C LYS A 476 -63.27 -42.21 2.31
N LEU A 477 -63.25 -41.11 1.55
CA LEU A 477 -64.01 -39.88 1.85
C LEU A 477 -65.46 -39.93 1.35
N ARG A 478 -65.86 -40.95 0.59
CA ARG A 478 -67.26 -41.23 0.21
C ARG A 478 -68.01 -42.14 1.20
N HIS A 479 -67.31 -42.66 2.22
CA HIS A 479 -67.88 -43.50 3.28
C HIS A 479 -67.64 -42.91 4.68
N ARG A 480 -67.64 -41.58 4.79
CA ARG A 480 -67.85 -40.82 6.03
C ARG A 480 -68.90 -39.76 5.82
#